data_AF-A0A9X5HDS6-F1
#
_entry.id   AF-A0A9X5HDS6-F1
#
_cell.length_a   1.000
_cell.length_b   1.000
_cell.length_c   1.000
_cell.angle_alpha   90.00
_cell.angle_beta   90.00
_cell.angle_gamma   90.00
#
_symmetry.space_group_name_H-M   'P 1'
#
loop_
_entity.id
_entity.type
_entity.pdbx_description
1 polymer ?
#
loop_
_entity_poly.entity_id
_entity_poly.type
_entity_poly.pdbx_seq_one_letter_code
_entity_poly.pdbx_strand_id
1 'polypeptide(L)'
;LADPGDTGYAVQRAVTELGAGAIGEVATWQQARAEAQGDNRLLGQVLGLFGLGALVAAGFAVHGAITTRIRGHLRDISVLKAIGFTPGQVVRVFLIQHLGYALLGAVAAAALTEALGGSVPGRLGDAVDVWQGLPGHTAALFVVPVGAVLFIGATTGLAAWRAGRV
;
A
#
# COMPACT_ATOMS: atom_id res chain seq x y z
N LEU A 1 -12.85 7.45 35.09
CA LEU A 1 -11.44 7.64 35.48
C LEU A 1 -10.85 8.75 34.62
N ALA A 2 -11.25 9.99 34.86
CA ALA A 2 -10.86 11.16 34.06
C ALA A 2 -10.00 12.16 34.85
N ASP A 3 -9.65 11.82 36.10
CA ASP A 3 -8.90 12.70 37.00
C ASP A 3 -7.60 12.01 37.46
N PRO A 4 -6.40 12.54 37.16
CA PRO A 4 -5.12 11.92 37.48
C PRO A 4 -4.87 11.77 39.00
N GLY A 5 -5.54 12.54 39.85
CA GLY A 5 -5.43 12.44 41.32
C GLY A 5 -6.07 11.19 41.92
N ASP A 6 -7.19 10.71 41.34
CA ASP A 6 -7.93 9.55 41.86
C ASP A 6 -7.26 8.22 41.55
N THR A 7 -6.41 8.20 40.52
CA THR A 7 -5.69 7.00 40.08
C THR A 7 -4.68 6.56 41.13
N GLY A 8 -4.00 7.51 41.77
CA GLY A 8 -3.04 7.24 42.84
C GLY A 8 -3.70 6.59 44.07
N TYR A 9 -4.87 7.10 44.48
CA TYR A 9 -5.60 6.57 45.62
C TYR A 9 -6.17 5.17 45.37
N ALA A 10 -6.71 4.92 44.17
CA ALA A 10 -7.23 3.59 43.80
C ALA A 10 -6.11 2.53 43.73
N VAL A 11 -4.94 2.90 43.20
CA VAL A 11 -3.75 2.03 43.18
C VAL A 11 -3.25 1.77 44.60
N GLN A 12 -3.14 2.81 45.44
CA GLN A 12 -2.69 2.69 46.84
C GLN A 12 -3.60 1.75 47.65
N ARG A 13 -4.92 1.87 47.48
CA ARG A 13 -5.92 1.03 48.15
C ARG A 13 -5.85 -0.42 47.69
N ALA A 14 -5.72 -0.66 46.39
CA ALA A 14 -5.60 -2.01 45.83
C ALA A 14 -4.29 -2.70 46.30
N VAL A 15 -3.18 -1.97 46.37
CA VAL A 15 -1.89 -2.48 46.88
C VAL A 15 -1.98 -2.83 48.36
N THR A 16 -2.75 -2.06 49.14
CA THR A 16 -2.93 -2.30 50.58
C THR A 16 -3.83 -3.50 50.86
N GLU A 17 -4.84 -3.75 50.01
CA GLU A 17 -5.76 -4.90 50.16
C GLU A 17 -5.17 -6.22 49.62
N LEU A 18 -4.36 -6.20 48.55
CA LEU A 18 -3.76 -7.42 47.97
C LEU A 18 -2.44 -7.86 48.63
N GLY A 19 -1.77 -6.96 49.36
CA GLY A 19 -0.45 -7.22 49.94
C GLY A 19 0.69 -7.10 48.91
N ALA A 20 1.74 -6.36 49.28
CA ALA A 20 2.86 -5.98 48.39
C ALA A 20 3.65 -7.16 47.79
N GLY A 21 3.45 -8.40 48.26
CA GLY A 21 4.14 -9.59 47.76
C GLY A 21 3.46 -10.31 46.59
N ALA A 22 2.22 -9.94 46.22
CA ALA A 22 1.45 -10.60 45.16
C ALA A 22 1.36 -9.81 43.84
N ILE A 23 1.97 -8.63 43.78
CA ILE A 23 1.88 -7.69 42.65
C ILE A 23 3.23 -7.64 41.95
N GLY A 24 3.34 -8.29 40.79
CA GLY A 24 4.59 -8.38 40.01
C GLY A 24 4.97 -7.07 39.30
N GLU A 25 4.01 -6.29 38.81
CA GLU A 25 4.23 -4.97 38.20
C GLU A 25 2.89 -4.21 38.04
N VAL A 26 2.87 -2.92 38.37
CA VAL A 26 1.72 -2.04 38.12
C VAL A 26 1.99 -1.25 36.84
N ALA A 27 1.61 -1.81 35.69
CA ALA A 27 1.66 -1.10 34.43
C ALA A 27 0.43 -0.19 34.31
N THR A 28 0.66 1.12 34.15
CA THR A 28 -0.43 2.04 33.82
C THR A 28 -0.96 1.72 32.42
N TRP A 29 -2.25 1.92 32.17
CA TRP A 29 -2.84 1.73 30.84
C TRP A 29 -2.14 2.57 29.75
N GLN A 30 -1.52 3.70 30.15
CA GLN A 30 -0.68 4.52 29.28
C GLN A 30 0.66 3.85 28.93
N GLN A 31 1.31 3.17 29.88
CA GLN A 31 2.54 2.40 29.63
C GLN A 31 2.30 1.23 28.68
N ALA A 32 1.27 0.41 28.95
CA ALA A 32 0.93 -0.72 28.09
C ALA A 32 0.52 -0.29 26.67
N ARG A 33 -0.12 0.88 26.55
CA ARG A 33 -0.45 1.48 25.25
C ARG A 33 0.78 2.00 24.52
N ALA A 34 1.76 2.58 25.21
CA ALA A 34 3.00 3.09 24.60
C ALA A 34 3.88 1.96 24.05
N GLU A 35 4.01 0.85 24.77
CA GLU A 35 4.75 -0.33 24.32
C GLU A 35 4.07 -1.02 23.13
N ALA A 36 2.74 -1.22 23.20
CA ALA A 36 1.99 -1.80 22.10
C ALA A 36 1.97 -0.92 20.83
N GLN A 37 2.00 0.41 20.98
CA GLN A 37 2.09 1.34 19.83
C GLN A 37 3.47 1.34 19.18
N GLY A 38 4.55 1.13 19.95
CA GLY A 38 5.92 1.05 19.43
C GLY A 38 6.10 -0.12 18.47
N ASP A 39 5.66 -1.31 18.88
CA ASP A 39 5.78 -2.54 18.09
C ASP A 39 4.93 -2.50 16.81
N ASN A 40 3.70 -2.00 16.89
CA ASN A 40 2.80 -1.94 15.74
C ASN A 40 3.28 -0.92 14.69
N ARG A 41 3.99 0.14 15.11
CA ARG A 41 4.57 1.14 14.22
C ARG A 41 5.71 0.56 13.38
N LEU A 42 6.60 -0.23 13.98
CA LEU A 42 7.69 -0.88 13.25
C LEU A 42 7.15 -1.87 12.21
N LEU A 43 6.18 -2.70 12.59
CA LEU A 43 5.51 -3.62 11.66
C LEU A 43 4.86 -2.86 10.49
N GLY A 44 4.13 -1.78 10.78
CA GLY A 44 3.52 -0.94 9.75
C GLY A 44 4.57 -0.31 8.81
N GLN A 45 5.70 0.14 9.32
CA GLN A 45 6.80 0.69 8.51
C GLN A 45 7.45 -0.36 7.62
N VAL A 46 7.71 -1.56 8.16
CA VAL A 46 8.28 -2.68 7.40
C VAL A 46 7.32 -3.13 6.29
N LEU A 47 6.03 -3.31 6.61
CA LEU A 47 5.00 -3.63 5.62
C LEU A 47 4.88 -2.56 4.54
N GLY A 48 4.92 -1.28 4.93
CA GLY A 48 4.94 -0.15 4.01
C GLY A 48 6.15 -0.18 3.07
N LEU A 49 7.34 -0.49 3.60
CA LEU A 49 8.57 -0.63 2.80
C LEU A 49 8.47 -1.79 1.82
N PHE A 50 7.94 -2.94 2.25
CA PHE A 50 7.69 -4.08 1.36
C PHE A 50 6.67 -3.75 0.27
N GLY A 51 5.58 -3.05 0.60
CA GLY A 51 4.59 -2.59 -0.38
C GLY A 51 5.19 -1.67 -1.43
N LEU A 52 6.02 -0.70 -1.01
CA LEU A 52 6.76 0.17 -1.93
C LEU A 52 7.75 -0.62 -2.79
N GLY A 53 8.49 -1.56 -2.20
CA GLY A 53 9.40 -2.45 -2.92
C GLY A 53 8.67 -3.29 -3.98
N ALA A 54 7.52 -3.84 -3.63
CA ALA A 54 6.67 -4.59 -4.55
C ALA A 54 6.15 -3.71 -5.70
N LEU A 55 5.76 -2.47 -5.42
CA LEU A 55 5.34 -1.51 -6.45
C LEU A 55 6.49 -1.19 -7.43
N VAL A 56 7.71 -0.98 -6.92
CA VAL A 56 8.91 -0.77 -7.75
C VAL A 56 9.21 -2.02 -8.59
N ALA A 57 9.16 -3.21 -7.99
CA ALA A 57 9.38 -4.47 -8.71
C ALA A 57 8.36 -4.68 -9.84
N ALA A 58 7.08 -4.35 -9.59
CA ALA A 58 6.04 -4.36 -10.62
C ALA A 58 6.38 -3.39 -11.78
N GLY A 59 6.88 -2.20 -11.47
CA GLY A 59 7.35 -1.24 -12.47
C GLY A 59 8.46 -1.82 -13.37
N PHE A 60 9.44 -2.53 -12.79
CA PHE A 60 10.49 -3.20 -13.56
C PHE A 60 9.96 -4.35 -14.41
N ALA A 61 9.03 -5.15 -13.89
CA ALA A 61 8.40 -6.23 -14.64
C ALA A 61 7.67 -5.70 -15.89
N VAL A 62 6.89 -4.63 -15.73
CA VAL A 62 6.20 -3.95 -16.84
C VAL A 62 7.21 -3.38 -17.85
N HIS A 63 8.27 -2.71 -17.39
CA HIS A 63 9.32 -2.18 -18.25
C HIS A 63 10.00 -3.26 -19.09
N GLY A 64 10.35 -4.39 -18.47
CA GLY A 64 10.96 -5.55 -19.14
C GLY A 64 10.01 -6.17 -20.16
N ALA A 65 8.74 -6.37 -19.81
CA ALA A 65 7.72 -6.90 -20.71
C ALA A 65 7.53 -6.01 -21.95
N ILE A 66 7.45 -4.70 -21.76
CA ILE A 66 7.31 -3.72 -22.85
C ILE A 66 8.54 -3.74 -23.75
N THR A 67 9.75 -3.68 -23.17
CA THR A 67 11.01 -3.68 -23.93
C THR A 67 11.14 -4.94 -24.80
N THR A 68 10.80 -6.10 -24.23
CA THR A 68 10.87 -7.39 -24.93
C THR A 68 9.87 -7.43 -26.09
N ARG A 69 8.65 -6.92 -25.87
CA ARG A 69 7.61 -6.86 -26.90
C ARG A 69 7.95 -5.89 -28.03
N ILE A 70 8.50 -4.72 -27.71
CA ILE A 70 8.95 -3.75 -28.73
C ILE A 70 10.02 -4.37 -29.61
N ARG A 71 11.00 -5.07 -29.02
CA ARG A 71 12.04 -5.79 -29.77
C ARG A 71 11.44 -6.84 -30.71
N GLY A 72 10.39 -7.54 -30.26
CA GLY A 72 9.66 -8.51 -31.09
C GLY A 72 8.94 -7.90 -32.30
N HIS A 73 8.47 -6.66 -32.19
CA HIS A 73 7.75 -5.96 -33.27
C HIS A 73 8.60 -4.95 -34.05
N LEU A 74 9.93 -4.94 -33.88
CA LEU A 74 10.81 -4.02 -34.61
C LEU A 74 10.62 -4.13 -36.14
N ARG A 75 10.39 -5.33 -36.65
CA ARG A 75 10.17 -5.56 -38.08
C ARG A 75 8.85 -4.92 -38.55
N ASP A 76 7.78 -5.07 -37.78
CA ASP A 76 6.48 -4.48 -38.07
C ASP A 76 6.53 -2.94 -37.96
N ILE A 77 7.25 -2.41 -36.95
CA ILE A 77 7.48 -0.97 -36.78
C ILE A 77 8.26 -0.39 -37.96
N SER A 78 9.26 -1.13 -38.46
CA SER A 78 10.05 -0.75 -39.64
C SER A 78 9.19 -0.68 -40.90
N VAL A 79 8.27 -1.63 -41.07
CA VAL A 79 7.30 -1.65 -42.17
C VAL A 79 6.29 -0.51 -42.03
N LEU A 80 5.74 -0.28 -40.83
CA LEU A 80 4.83 0.84 -40.57
C LEU A 80 5.48 2.20 -40.88
N LYS A 81 6.76 2.36 -40.51
CA LYS A 81 7.57 3.54 -40.81
C LYS A 81 7.79 3.73 -42.31
N ALA A 82 7.93 2.64 -43.08
CA ALA A 82 8.08 2.68 -44.53
C ALA A 82 6.79 3.08 -45.28
N ILE A 83 5.61 2.85 -44.69
CA ILE A 83 4.30 3.16 -45.30
C ILE A 83 3.76 4.52 -44.80
N GLY A 84 4.50 5.22 -43.93
CA GLY A 84 4.17 6.57 -43.45
C GLY A 84 3.43 6.63 -42.11
N PHE A 85 3.27 5.50 -41.40
CA PHE A 85 2.69 5.45 -40.06
C PHE A 85 3.74 5.74 -38.98
N THR A 86 3.32 6.38 -37.88
CA THR A 86 4.24 6.77 -36.79
C THR A 86 4.32 5.70 -35.70
N PRO A 87 5.53 5.25 -35.30
CA PRO A 87 5.74 4.31 -34.18
C PRO A 87 5.07 4.74 -32.86
N GLY A 88 4.88 6.05 -32.68
CA GLY A 88 4.20 6.63 -31.53
C GLY A 88 2.73 6.19 -31.36
N GLN A 89 2.03 5.81 -32.44
CA GLN A 89 0.63 5.35 -32.33
C GLN A 89 0.52 3.98 -31.65
N VAL A 90 1.39 3.03 -32.01
CA VAL A 90 1.44 1.69 -31.39
C VAL A 90 1.80 1.81 -29.91
N VAL A 91 2.80 2.65 -29.60
CA VAL A 91 3.22 2.95 -28.23
C VAL A 91 2.07 3.54 -27.40
N ARG A 92 1.26 4.43 -27.98
CA ARG A 92 0.13 5.07 -27.29
C ARG A 92 -1.01 4.10 -26.99
N VAL A 93 -1.32 3.17 -27.91
CA VAL A 93 -2.28 2.09 -27.66
C VAL A 93 -1.81 1.19 -26.52
N PHE A 94 -0.52 0.83 -26.50
CA PHE A 94 0.06 0.05 -25.41
C PHE A 94 0.00 0.76 -24.06
N LEU A 95 0.27 2.07 -24.04
CA LEU A 95 0.18 2.89 -22.85
C LEU A 95 -1.25 2.89 -22.28
N ILE A 96 -2.25 3.14 -23.14
CA ILE A 96 -3.67 3.14 -22.76
C ILE A 96 -4.08 1.77 -22.23
N GLN A 97 -3.65 0.69 -22.88
CA GLN A 97 -3.94 -0.67 -22.45
C GLN A 97 -3.39 -0.96 -21.04
N HIS A 98 -2.11 -0.62 -20.78
CA HIS A 98 -1.49 -0.85 -19.47
C HIS A 98 -2.08 0.05 -18.39
N LEU A 99 -2.41 1.30 -18.71
CA LEU A 99 -3.15 2.18 -17.81
C LEU A 99 -4.53 1.61 -17.48
N GLY A 100 -5.22 1.02 -18.46
CA GLY A 100 -6.48 0.31 -18.23
C GLY A 100 -6.32 -0.87 -17.28
N TYR A 101 -5.30 -1.71 -17.46
CA TYR A 101 -5.03 -2.82 -16.55
C TYR A 101 -4.62 -2.36 -15.15
N ALA A 102 -3.81 -1.30 -15.06
CA ALA A 102 -3.42 -0.71 -13.78
C ALA A 102 -4.66 -0.18 -13.03
N LEU A 103 -5.55 0.53 -13.72
CA LEU A 103 -6.78 1.05 -13.14
C LEU A 103 -7.71 -0.09 -12.68
N LEU A 104 -7.91 -1.11 -13.53
CA LEU A 104 -8.74 -2.27 -13.18
C LEU A 104 -8.17 -3.02 -11.98
N GLY A 105 -6.86 -3.27 -11.94
CA GLY A 105 -6.20 -3.90 -10.81
C GLY A 105 -6.32 -3.08 -9.53
N ALA A 106 -6.16 -1.76 -9.63
CA ALA A 106 -6.26 -0.85 -8.49
C ALA A 106 -7.68 -0.79 -7.91
N VAL A 107 -8.71 -0.70 -8.78
CA VAL A 107 -10.12 -0.75 -8.37
C VAL A 107 -10.47 -2.11 -7.77
N ALA A 108 -10.04 -3.21 -8.41
CA ALA A 108 -10.28 -4.55 -7.91
C ALA A 108 -9.63 -4.76 -6.54
N ALA A 109 -8.38 -4.33 -6.35
CA ALA A 109 -7.68 -4.45 -5.08
C ALA A 109 -8.36 -3.64 -3.97
N ALA A 110 -8.80 -2.40 -4.26
CA ALA A 110 -9.54 -1.58 -3.30
C ALA A 110 -10.87 -2.26 -2.92
N ALA A 111 -11.65 -2.71 -3.91
CA ALA A 111 -12.92 -3.40 -3.67
C ALA A 111 -12.75 -4.70 -2.88
N LEU A 112 -11.72 -5.49 -3.18
CA LEU A 112 -11.39 -6.72 -2.45
C LEU A 112 -11.00 -6.43 -1.00
N THR A 113 -10.19 -5.39 -0.77
CA THR A 113 -9.77 -4.99 0.58
C THR A 113 -10.97 -4.53 1.40
N GLU A 114 -11.87 -3.75 0.80
CA GLU A 114 -13.09 -3.27 1.45
C GLU A 114 -14.06 -4.42 1.78
N ALA A 115 -14.32 -5.29 0.81
CA ALA A 115 -15.32 -6.34 0.95
C ALA A 115 -14.85 -7.52 1.81
N LEU A 116 -13.57 -7.89 1.71
CA LEU A 116 -13.04 -9.11 2.33
C LEU A 116 -12.09 -8.84 3.48
N GLY A 117 -11.58 -7.61 3.64
CA GLY A 117 -10.54 -7.30 4.61
C GLY A 117 -10.94 -7.60 6.05
N GLY A 118 -12.14 -7.18 6.48
CA GLY A 118 -12.67 -7.50 7.81
C GLY A 118 -13.10 -8.97 7.98
N SER A 119 -13.24 -9.73 6.89
CA SER A 119 -13.59 -11.15 6.94
C SER A 119 -12.38 -12.08 7.12
N VAL A 120 -11.15 -11.54 7.05
CA VAL A 120 -9.93 -12.33 7.23
C VAL A 120 -9.71 -12.59 8.73
N PRO A 121 -9.76 -13.85 9.20
CA PRO A 121 -9.56 -14.13 10.61
C PRO A 121 -8.13 -13.80 11.07
N GLY A 122 -8.03 -13.22 12.26
CA GLY A 122 -6.76 -12.90 12.93
C GLY A 122 -6.36 -11.42 12.81
N ARG A 123 -5.13 -11.12 13.21
CA ARG A 123 -4.62 -9.75 13.39
C ARG A 123 -4.70 -8.86 12.14
N LEU A 124 -4.77 -9.48 10.96
CA LEU A 124 -4.91 -8.75 9.69
C LEU A 124 -6.33 -8.21 9.49
N GLY A 125 -7.38 -8.98 9.81
CA GLY A 125 -8.75 -8.51 9.72
C GLY A 125 -9.06 -7.44 10.75
N ASP A 126 -8.62 -7.64 12.00
CA ASP A 126 -8.77 -6.64 13.07
C ASP A 126 -8.10 -5.30 12.70
N ALA A 127 -6.92 -5.36 12.05
CA ALA A 127 -6.22 -4.17 11.59
C ALA A 127 -6.97 -3.45 10.46
N VAL A 128 -7.59 -4.20 9.54
CA VAL A 128 -8.40 -3.61 8.46
C VAL A 128 -9.68 -2.98 9.03
N ASP A 129 -10.34 -3.64 9.97
CA ASP A 129 -11.57 -3.13 10.60
C ASP A 129 -11.29 -1.83 11.39
N VAL A 130 -10.19 -1.80 12.15
CA VAL A 130 -9.72 -0.57 12.80
C VAL A 130 -9.36 0.51 11.79
N TRP A 131 -8.70 0.15 10.69
CA TRP A 131 -8.32 1.10 9.65
C TRP A 131 -9.54 1.70 8.93
N GLN A 132 -10.57 0.91 8.64
CA GLN A 132 -11.83 1.38 8.05
C GLN A 132 -12.57 2.37 8.95
N GLY A 133 -12.42 2.25 10.28
CA GLY A 133 -12.98 3.19 11.25
C GLY A 133 -12.24 4.53 11.37
N LEU A 134 -11.06 4.69 10.77
CA LEU A 134 -10.27 5.93 10.87
C LEU A 134 -10.77 7.00 9.90
N PRO A 135 -10.82 8.29 10.31
CA PRO A 135 -11.30 9.37 9.45
C PRO A 135 -10.45 9.61 8.19
N GLY A 136 -9.20 9.11 8.15
CA GLY A 136 -8.31 9.19 6.98
C GLY A 136 -8.47 8.05 5.96
N HIS A 137 -9.33 7.06 6.25
CA HIS A 137 -9.52 5.88 5.43
C HIS A 137 -9.99 6.20 4.00
N THR A 138 -11.00 7.06 3.87
CA THR A 138 -11.55 7.46 2.57
C THR A 138 -10.50 8.16 1.70
N ALA A 139 -9.65 9.00 2.28
CA ALA A 139 -8.55 9.62 1.56
C ALA A 139 -7.51 8.59 1.10
N ALA A 140 -7.14 7.64 1.97
CA ALA A 140 -6.18 6.58 1.64
C ALA A 140 -6.68 5.65 0.53
N LEU A 141 -7.99 5.36 0.50
CA LEU A 141 -8.65 4.59 -0.56
C LEU A 141 -8.52 5.21 -1.96
N PHE A 142 -8.39 6.53 -2.06
CA PHE A 142 -8.18 7.18 -3.36
C PHE A 142 -6.70 7.46 -3.64
N VAL A 143 -5.96 7.93 -2.63
CA VAL A 143 -4.55 8.33 -2.80
C VAL A 143 -3.66 7.15 -3.16
N VAL A 144 -3.85 5.99 -2.53
CA VAL A 144 -3.00 4.82 -2.79
C VAL A 144 -3.23 4.26 -4.19
N PRO A 145 -4.47 4.00 -4.64
CA PRO A 145 -4.75 3.56 -6.02
C PRO A 145 -4.30 4.58 -7.07
N VAL A 146 -4.58 5.87 -6.87
CA VAL A 146 -4.16 6.93 -7.80
C VAL A 146 -2.64 6.99 -7.88
N GLY A 147 -1.95 6.94 -6.74
CA GLY A 147 -0.49 6.92 -6.68
C GLY A 147 0.11 5.71 -7.42
N ALA A 148 -0.47 4.52 -7.24
CA ALA A 148 -0.04 3.31 -7.94
C ALA A 148 -0.24 3.41 -9.45
N VAL A 149 -1.42 3.89 -9.90
CA VAL A 149 -1.72 4.07 -11.33
C VAL A 149 -0.81 5.13 -11.95
N LEU A 150 -0.57 6.25 -11.25
CA LEU A 150 0.36 7.29 -11.72
C LEU A 150 1.79 6.76 -11.80
N PHE A 151 2.23 5.97 -10.82
CA PHE A 151 3.55 5.34 -10.83
C PHE A 151 3.70 4.39 -12.03
N ILE A 152 2.74 3.49 -12.23
CA ILE A 152 2.74 2.57 -13.38
C ILE A 152 2.66 3.34 -14.70
N GLY A 153 1.83 4.38 -14.76
CA GLY A 153 1.71 5.26 -15.92
C GLY A 153 3.03 5.96 -16.25
N ALA A 154 3.75 6.46 -15.24
CA ALA A 154 5.04 7.10 -15.38
C ALA A 154 6.12 6.12 -15.85
N THR A 155 6.21 4.92 -15.27
CA THR A 155 7.20 3.90 -15.69
C THR A 155 6.94 3.41 -17.11
N THR A 156 5.68 3.15 -17.45
CA THR A 156 5.24 2.73 -18.78
C THR A 156 5.48 3.84 -19.80
N GLY A 157 5.12 5.08 -19.47
CA GLY A 157 5.30 6.27 -20.31
C GLY A 157 6.77 6.57 -20.61
N LEU A 158 7.64 6.43 -19.60
CA LEU A 158 9.08 6.61 -19.79
C LEU A 158 9.68 5.54 -20.70
N ALA A 159 9.27 4.28 -20.53
CA ALA A 159 9.68 3.17 -21.39
C ALA A 159 9.25 3.38 -22.86
N ALA A 160 7.98 3.74 -23.02
CA ALA A 160 7.33 4.08 -24.27
C ALA A 160 8.04 5.22 -25.03
N TRP A 161 8.33 6.33 -24.32
CA TRP A 161 8.98 7.49 -24.92
C TRP A 161 10.42 7.21 -25.37
N ARG A 162 11.18 6.41 -24.60
CA ARG A 162 12.53 5.99 -25.01
C ARG A 162 12.50 5.12 -26.25
N ALA A 163 11.51 4.24 -26.38
CA ALA A 163 11.40 3.35 -27.54
C ALA A 163 11.00 4.08 -28.83
N GLY A 164 10.17 5.14 -28.74
CA GLY A 164 9.75 5.92 -29.90
C GLY A 164 10.82 6.87 -30.46
N ARG A 165 11.94 7.09 -29.74
CA ARG A 165 13.05 7.94 -30.18
C ARG A 165 14.18 7.20 -30.91
N VAL A 166 14.10 5.87 -31.02
CA VAL A 166 15.05 5.03 -31.78
C VAL A 166 14.47 4.74 -33.16
#